data_AF-A0A1M4VJD6-F1
#
_entry.id   AF-A0A1M4VJD6-F1
#
_cell.length_a   1.000
_cell.length_b   1.000
_cell.length_c   1.000
_cell.angle_alpha   90.00
_cell.angle_beta   90.00
_cell.angle_gamma   90.00
#
_symmetry.space_group_name_H-M   'P 1'
#
loop_
_entity.id
_entity.type
_entity.pdbx_description
1 polymer ?
#
loop_
_entity_poly.entity_id
_entity_poly.type
_entity_poly.pdbx_seq_one_letter_code
_entity_poly.pdbx_strand_id
1 'polypeptide(L)' 'MNKKEKIEMIRNILNNATNMNIKKEIILKISQKFDKHVIEYYRRSGQDEN' A
#
# COMPACT_ATOMS: atom_id res chain seq x y z
N MET A 1 0.34 15.40 -0.41
CA MET A 1 -0.11 14.13 0.19
C MET A 1 1.05 13.53 0.95
N ASN A 2 0.91 13.35 2.26
CA ASN A 2 1.96 12.75 3.09
C ASN A 2 2.04 11.23 2.82
N LYS A 3 3.15 10.59 3.19
CA LYS A 3 3.37 9.15 2.91
C LYS A 3 2.31 8.27 3.57
N LYS A 4 1.82 8.67 4.76
CA LYS A 4 0.77 7.96 5.50
C LYS A 4 -0.55 7.99 4.74
N GLU A 5 -0.97 9.15 4.24
CA GLU A 5 -2.14 9.31 3.37
C GLU A 5 -2.04 8.39 2.15
N LYS A 6 -0.85 8.29 1.55
CA LYS A 6 -0.64 7.43 0.37
C LYS A 6 -0.83 5.95 0.69
N ILE A 7 -0.41 5.51 1.87
CA ILE A 7 -0.66 4.15 2.38
C ILE A 7 -2.17 3.93 2.60
N GLU A 8 -2.86 4.87 3.25
CA GLU A 8 -4.31 4.79 3.47
C GLU A 8 -5.08 4.70 2.15
N MET A 9 -4.72 5.52 1.16
CA MET A 9 -5.35 5.49 -0.15
C MET A 9 -5.22 4.13 -0.83
N ILE A 10 -4.03 3.54 -0.81
CA ILE A 10 -3.79 2.24 -1.47
C ILE A 10 -4.45 1.10 -0.69
N ARG A 11 -4.50 1.17 0.64
CA ARG A 11 -5.27 0.24 1.47
C ARG A 11 -6.75 0.25 1.09
N ASN A 12 -7.34 1.44 0.93
CA ASN A 12 -8.74 1.56 0.52
C ASN A 12 -8.99 0.99 -0.88
N ILE A 13 -8.08 1.23 -1.83
CA ILE A 13 -8.15 0.63 -3.17
C ILE A 13 -8.10 -0.89 -3.10
N LEU A 14 -7.20 -1.47 -2.29
CA LEU A 14 -7.08 -2.92 -2.10
C LEU A 14 -8.36 -3.50 -1.49
N ASN A 15 -8.87 -2.89 -0.41
CA ASN A 15 -10.12 -3.32 0.25
C ASN A 15 -11.32 -3.28 -0.70
N ASN A 16 -11.42 -2.23 -1.51
CA ASN A 16 -12.48 -2.14 -2.51
C ASN A 16 -12.30 -3.21 -3.59
N ALA A 17 -11.08 -3.43 -4.07
CA ALA A 17 -10.80 -4.45 -5.07
C ALA A 17 -11.10 -5.88 -4.56
N THR A 18 -10.89 -6.17 -3.27
CA THR A 18 -11.27 -7.47 -2.67
C THR A 18 -12.76 -7.64 -2.49
N ASN A 19 -13.51 -6.54 -2.32
CA ASN A 19 -14.97 -6.56 -2.18
C ASN A 19 -15.68 -6.50 -3.54
N MET A 20 -14.96 -6.16 -4.60
CA MET A 20 -15.46 -6.19 -5.97
C MET A 20 -15.09 -7.53 -6.61
N ASN A 21 -15.90 -8.01 -7.57
CA ASN A 21 -15.61 -9.23 -8.35
C ASN A 21 -14.45 -9.03 -9.35
N ILE A 22 -13.34 -8.46 -8.86
CA ILE A 22 -12.11 -8.18 -9.58
C ILE A 22 -11.30 -9.46 -9.67
N LYS A 23 -10.59 -9.64 -10.78
CA LYS A 23 -9.71 -10.80 -10.99
C LYS A 23 -8.62 -10.83 -9.90
N LYS A 24 -8.37 -12.01 -9.34
CA LYS A 24 -7.34 -12.25 -8.30
C LYS A 24 -5.96 -11.70 -8.68
N GLU A 25 -5.58 -11.76 -9.95
CA GLU A 25 -4.31 -11.22 -10.45
C GLU A 25 -4.19 -9.69 -10.27
N ILE A 26 -5.29 -8.97 -10.44
CA ILE A 26 -5.33 -7.51 -10.25
C ILE A 26 -5.22 -7.19 -8.76
N ILE A 27 -5.92 -7.94 -7.89
CA ILE A 27 -5.81 -7.82 -6.43
C ILE A 27 -4.36 -8.05 -5.98
N LEU A 28 -3.71 -9.08 -6.53
CA LEU A 28 -2.30 -9.38 -6.24
C LEU A 28 -1.37 -8.22 -6.61
N LYS A 29 -1.54 -7.64 -7.80
CA LYS A 29 -0.76 -6.46 -8.25
C LYS A 29 -0.95 -5.26 -7.33
N ILE A 30 -2.16 -5.02 -6.84
CA ILE A 30 -2.46 -3.93 -5.88
C ILE A 30 -1.80 -4.22 -4.52
N SER A 31 -1.89 -5.46 -4.03
CA SER A 31 -1.25 -5.89 -2.77
C SER A 31 0.27 -5.68 -2.81
N GLN A 32 0.93 -6.12 -3.88
CA GLN A 32 2.39 -5.94 -4.03
C GLN A 32 2.81 -4.46 -4.02
N LYS A 33 1.97 -3.59 -4.60
CA LYS A 33 2.21 -2.14 -4.59
C LYS A 33 1.99 -1.53 -3.21
N PHE A 34 1.01 -2.03 -2.45
CA PHE A 34 0.79 -1.65 -1.06
C PHE A 34 2.01 -2.02 -0.19
N ASP A 35 2.47 -3.28 -0.27
CA ASP A 35 3.60 -3.78 0.51
C ASP A 35 4.87 -2.96 0.27
N LYS A 36 5.15 -2.63 -0.99
CA LYS A 36 6.29 -1.77 -1.35
C LYS A 36 6.21 -0.40 -0.66
N HIS A 37 5.04 0.23 -0.63
CA HIS A 37 4.88 1.55 0.00
C HIS A 37 4.93 1.50 1.53
N VAL A 38 4.46 0.40 2.14
CA VAL A 38 4.63 0.16 3.57
C VAL A 38 6.11 0.05 3.91
N ILE A 39 6.88 -0.77 3.18
CA ILE A 39 8.32 -0.92 3.39
C ILE A 39 9.05 0.42 3.19
N GLU A 40 8.75 1.15 2.12
CA GLU A 40 9.37 2.47 1.85
C GLU A 40 9.10 3.49 2.96
N TYR A 41 7.91 3.45 3.57
CA TYR A 41 7.57 4.31 4.69
C TYR A 41 8.41 3.99 5.92
N TYR A 42 8.42 2.72 6.35
CA TYR A 42 9.14 2.29 7.53
C TYR A 42 10.67 2.38 7.39
N ARG A 43 11.21 2.07 6.21
CA ARG A 43 12.65 2.13 5.94
C ARG A 43 13.21 3.54 6.01
N ARG A 44 12.40 4.56 5.70
CA ARG A 44 12.80 5.96 5.80
C ARG A 44 12.65 6.52 7.20
N SER A 45 11.64 6.08 7.97
CA SER A 45 11.52 6.49 9.37
C SER A 45 12.58 5.86 10.29
N GLY A 46 13.26 4.79 9.86
CA GLY A 46 14.45 4.26 10.56
C GLY A 46 15.78 4.90 10.17
N GLN A 47 15.80 5.89 9.25
CA GLN A 47 17.00 6.61 8.85
C GLN A 47 17.11 8.02 9.46
N ASP A 48 16.06 8.50 10.13
CA ASP A 48 16.06 9.79 10.83
C ASP A 48 16.51 9.65 12.31
N GLU A 49 16.92 8.44 12.75
CA GLU A 49 17.41 8.14 14.11
C GLU A 49 18.89 7.73 14.19
N ASN A 50 19.73 8.08 13.21
CA ASN A 50 21.20 7.91 13.30
C ASN A 50 21.96 9.21 13.04
#